data_AF-A0A2T0APD7-F1
#
_entry.id   AF-A0A2T0APD7-F1
#
_cell.length_a   1.000
_cell.length_b   1.000
_cell.length_c   1.000
_cell.angle_alpha   90.00
_cell.angle_beta   90.00
_cell.angle_gamma   90.00
#
_symmetry.space_group_name_H-M   'P 1'
#
loop_
_entity.id
_entity.type
_entity.pdbx_description
1 polymer ?
#
loop_
_entity_poly.entity_id
_entity_poly.type
_entity_poly.pdbx_seq_one_letter_code
_entity_poly.pdbx_strand_id
1 'polypeptide(L)'
;MNKNEVKKLFWNLVNGIEFCCDTITENSAGVVVERGMALENDYSAMYVLDEGSIRIYDNHHNVIAEFTEDSELLYILKDLFENLEILGVRNNAKTKKA
;
A
#
# COMPACT_ATOMS: atom_id res chain seq x y z
N MET A 1 -7.25 0.85 16.45
CA MET A 1 -7.98 0.39 15.23
C MET A 1 -8.57 -1.00 15.44
N ASN A 2 -9.74 -1.31 14.89
CA ASN A 2 -10.31 -2.66 14.90
C ASN A 2 -9.98 -3.41 13.59
N LYS A 3 -10.22 -4.74 13.55
CA LYS A 3 -9.93 -5.57 12.35
C LYS A 3 -10.60 -5.04 11.07
N ASN A 4 -11.81 -4.48 11.16
CA ASN A 4 -12.52 -3.96 9.99
C ASN A 4 -11.84 -2.72 9.40
N GLU A 5 -11.22 -1.88 10.24
CA GLU A 5 -10.47 -0.71 9.78
C GLU A 5 -9.18 -1.11 9.06
N VAL A 6 -8.51 -2.19 9.50
CA VAL A 6 -7.33 -2.74 8.79
C VAL A 6 -7.71 -3.22 7.40
N LYS A 7 -8.81 -3.99 7.29
CA LYS A 7 -9.32 -4.44 5.98
C LYS A 7 -9.66 -3.26 5.08
N LYS A 8 -10.32 -2.22 5.61
CA LYS A 8 -10.59 -1.00 4.84
C LYS A 8 -9.31 -0.31 4.36
N LEU A 9 -8.29 -0.21 5.21
CA LEU A 9 -7.00 0.35 4.83
C LEU A 9 -6.36 -0.48 3.70
N PHE A 10 -6.34 -1.80 3.85
CA PHE A 10 -5.81 -2.71 2.83
C PHE A 10 -6.49 -2.50 1.47
N TRP A 11 -7.82 -2.55 1.43
CA TRP A 11 -8.57 -2.38 0.18
C TRP A 11 -8.44 -0.96 -0.40
N ASN A 12 -8.26 0.07 0.44
CA ASN A 12 -7.92 1.41 -0.03
C ASN A 12 -6.54 1.47 -0.70
N LEU A 13 -5.55 0.76 -0.15
CA LEU A 13 -4.22 0.64 -0.75
C LEU A 13 -4.28 -0.12 -2.07
N VAL A 14 -4.97 -1.27 -2.13
CA VAL A 14 -5.19 -2.03 -3.37
C VAL A 14 -5.79 -1.14 -4.45
N ASN A 15 -6.88 -0.43 -4.13
CA ASN A 15 -7.52 0.49 -5.08
C ASN A 15 -6.58 1.59 -5.55
N GLY A 16 -5.75 2.16 -4.67
CA GLY A 16 -4.77 3.18 -5.04
C GLY A 16 -3.68 2.65 -5.98
N ILE A 17 -3.15 1.48 -5.66
CA ILE A 17 -2.11 0.78 -6.43
C ILE A 17 -2.64 0.40 -7.82
N GLU A 18 -3.80 -0.25 -7.88
CA GLU A 18 -4.44 -0.65 -9.13
C GLU A 18 -4.95 0.53 -9.96
N PHE A 19 -5.27 1.67 -9.34
CA PHE A 19 -5.67 2.87 -10.07
C PHE A 19 -4.50 3.46 -10.87
N CYS A 20 -3.28 3.38 -10.36
CA CYS A 20 -2.07 3.82 -11.08
C CYS A 20 -1.78 2.91 -12.27
N CYS A 21 -1.73 1.58 -12.05
CA CYS A 21 -1.55 0.53 -13.07
C CYS A 21 -0.43 0.81 -14.11
N ASP A 22 0.64 1.50 -13.72
CA ASP A 22 1.77 1.78 -14.62
C ASP A 22 2.74 0.58 -14.73
N THR A 23 2.57 -0.41 -13.84
CA THR A 23 3.39 -1.61 -13.75
C THR A 23 2.48 -2.84 -13.73
N ILE A 24 2.82 -3.86 -14.53
CA ILE A 24 2.12 -5.14 -14.59
C ILE A 24 3.11 -6.31 -14.64
N THR A 25 2.71 -7.46 -14.10
CA THR A 25 3.42 -8.74 -14.27
C THR A 25 2.51 -9.72 -14.98
N GLU A 26 3.03 -10.38 -16.02
CA GLU A 26 2.34 -11.43 -16.76
C GLU A 26 2.98 -12.80 -16.50
N ASN A 27 2.16 -13.85 -16.47
CA ASN A 27 2.67 -15.22 -16.44
C ASN A 27 3.13 -15.68 -17.84
N SER A 28 3.66 -16.89 -17.94
CA SER A 28 4.14 -17.47 -19.21
C SER A 28 3.09 -17.58 -20.34
N ALA A 29 1.81 -17.47 -20.00
CA ALA A 29 0.70 -17.49 -20.96
C ALA A 29 0.26 -16.08 -21.39
N GLY A 30 0.93 -15.01 -20.92
CA GLY A 30 0.56 -13.63 -21.19
C GLY A 30 -0.64 -13.14 -20.38
N VAL A 31 -1.01 -13.84 -19.30
CA VAL A 31 -2.09 -13.40 -18.41
C VAL A 31 -1.51 -12.53 -17.32
N VAL A 32 -2.08 -11.34 -17.13
CA VAL A 32 -1.72 -10.42 -16.04
C VAL A 32 -2.04 -11.08 -14.70
N VAL A 33 -1.02 -11.25 -13.86
CA VAL A 33 -1.12 -11.84 -12.52
C VAL A 33 -0.90 -10.81 -11.41
N GLU A 34 -0.25 -9.68 -11.73
CA GLU A 34 -0.05 -8.57 -10.79
C GLU A 34 -0.25 -7.23 -11.47
N ARG A 35 -0.77 -6.25 -10.72
CA ARG A 35 -0.96 -4.87 -11.17
C ARG A 35 -0.51 -3.90 -10.09
N GLY A 36 0.11 -2.81 -10.49
CA GLY A 36 0.39 -1.78 -9.52
C GLY A 36 1.15 -0.57 -10.04
N MET A 37 2.05 -0.09 -9.21
CA MET A 37 2.73 1.19 -9.43
C MET A 37 4.24 1.09 -9.23
N ALA A 38 4.97 1.81 -10.07
CA ALA A 38 6.37 2.10 -9.88
C ALA A 38 6.55 3.12 -8.75
N LEU A 39 7.61 2.94 -7.98
CA LEU A 39 8.04 3.81 -6.90
C LEU A 39 9.41 4.40 -7.24
N GLU A 40 9.88 5.37 -6.45
CA GLU A 40 11.23 5.91 -6.61
C GLU A 40 12.30 4.82 -6.44
N ASN A 41 13.45 5.00 -7.11
CA ASN A 41 14.58 4.06 -7.09
C ASN A 41 14.25 2.65 -7.63
N ASP A 42 13.37 2.56 -8.63
CA ASP A 42 12.98 1.33 -9.31
C ASP A 42 12.33 0.27 -8.40
N TYR A 43 11.83 0.67 -7.23
CA TYR A 43 10.94 -0.16 -6.43
C TYR A 43 9.56 -0.22 -7.09
N SER A 44 8.74 -1.21 -6.74
CA SER A 44 7.33 -1.22 -7.15
C SER A 44 6.43 -1.78 -6.05
N ALA A 45 5.18 -1.32 -6.04
CA ALA A 45 4.12 -1.87 -5.20
C ALA A 45 3.08 -2.51 -6.10
N MET A 46 2.82 -3.80 -5.91
CA MET A 46 2.02 -4.64 -6.80
C MET A 46 0.96 -5.39 -6.02
N TYR A 47 -0.27 -5.41 -6.51
CA TYR A 47 -1.32 -6.28 -6.01
C TYR A 47 -1.32 -7.60 -6.80
N VAL A 48 -1.19 -8.72 -6.09
CA VAL A 48 -1.20 -10.08 -6.64
C VAL A 48 -2.64 -10.55 -6.73
N LEU A 49 -3.15 -10.64 -7.96
CA LEU A 49 -4.59 -10.77 -8.22
C LEU A 49 -5.19 -12.06 -7.66
N ASP A 50 -4.47 -13.18 -7.79
CA ASP A 50 -4.94 -14.50 -7.36
C ASP A 50 -4.73 -14.75 -5.86
N GLU A 51 -3.72 -14.13 -5.27
CA GLU A 51 -3.36 -14.35 -3.86
C GLU A 51 -4.05 -13.36 -2.91
N GLY A 52 -4.44 -12.18 -3.41
CA GLY A 52 -5.03 -11.14 -2.58
C GLY A 52 -4.01 -10.49 -1.63
N SER A 53 -2.76 -10.32 -2.10
CA SER A 53 -1.68 -9.69 -1.33
C SER A 53 -1.09 -8.47 -2.07
N ILE A 54 -0.58 -7.51 -1.31
CA ILE A 54 0.24 -6.42 -1.82
C ILE A 54 1.70 -6.79 -1.60
N ARG A 55 2.51 -6.83 -2.66
CA ARG A 55 3.96 -7.05 -2.61
C ARG A 55 4.71 -5.78 -2.94
N ILE A 56 5.81 -5.55 -2.24
CA ILE A 56 6.79 -4.54 -2.58
C ILE A 56 8.02 -5.24 -3.15
N TYR A 57 8.42 -4.84 -4.34
CA TYR A 57 9.62 -5.33 -5.01
C TYR A 57 10.74 -4.30 -4.93
N ASP A 58 11.97 -4.78 -4.78
CA ASP A 58 13.17 -3.97 -5.00
C ASP A 58 13.48 -3.77 -6.48
N ASN A 59 14.53 -3.01 -6.77
CA ASN A 59 15.04 -2.74 -8.12
C ASN A 59 15.60 -3.99 -8.84
N HIS A 60 15.72 -5.12 -8.14
CA HIS A 60 16.11 -6.42 -8.69
C HIS A 60 14.91 -7.38 -8.80
N HIS A 61 13.69 -6.87 -8.58
CA HIS A 61 12.44 -7.61 -8.60
C HIS A 61 12.37 -8.73 -7.55
N ASN A 62 13.05 -8.56 -6.41
CA ASN A 62 12.88 -9.42 -5.23
C ASN A 62 11.77 -8.87 -4.34
N VAL A 63 10.93 -9.75 -3.80
CA VAL A 63 9.92 -9.38 -2.80
C VAL A 63 10.62 -9.01 -1.49
N ILE A 64 10.46 -7.76 -1.05
CA ILE A 64 11.01 -7.26 0.23
C ILE A 64 9.95 -7.09 1.32
N ALA A 65 8.68 -6.98 0.93
CA ALA A 65 7.56 -6.95 1.85
C ALA A 65 6.30 -7.51 1.17
N GLU A 66 5.46 -8.17 1.96
CA GLU A 66 4.16 -8.67 1.52
C GLU A 66 3.13 -8.42 2.62
N PHE A 67 1.96 -7.93 2.22
CA PHE A 67 0.85 -7.62 3.11
C PHE A 67 -0.43 -8.25 2.58
N THR A 68 -1.22 -8.82 3.49
CA THR A 68 -2.59 -9.26 3.24
C THR A 68 -3.56 -8.42 4.07
N GLU A 69 -4.85 -8.60 3.84
CA GLU A 69 -5.89 -7.90 4.62
C GLU A 69 -5.87 -8.22 6.13
N ASP A 70 -5.17 -9.30 6.53
CA ASP A 70 -5.00 -9.73 7.92
C ASP A 70 -3.62 -9.35 8.50
N SER A 71 -2.79 -8.62 7.77
CA SER A 71 -1.46 -8.22 8.23
C SER A 71 -1.51 -7.19 9.36
N GLU A 72 -1.16 -7.61 10.58
CA GLU A 72 -1.00 -6.72 11.75
C GLU A 72 0.03 -5.60 11.51
N LEU A 73 0.95 -5.79 10.57
CA LEU A 73 1.92 -4.77 10.20
C LEU A 73 1.27 -3.51 9.60
N LEU A 74 0.17 -3.66 8.84
CA LEU A 74 -0.56 -2.50 8.29
C LEU A 74 -1.19 -1.65 9.40
N TYR A 75 -1.63 -2.29 10.48
CA TYR A 75 -2.11 -1.60 11.68
C TYR A 75 -0.98 -0.78 12.30
N ILE A 76 0.17 -1.40 12.53
CA ILE A 76 1.32 -0.77 13.20
C ILE A 76 1.83 0.41 12.38
N LEU A 77 1.95 0.26 11.06
CA LEU A 77 2.44 1.31 10.18
C LEU A 77 1.48 2.51 10.13
N LYS A 78 0.17 2.26 10.06
CA LYS A 78 -0.80 3.36 10.11
C LYS A 78 -0.73 4.10 11.43
N ASP A 79 -0.74 3.38 12.55
CA ASP A 79 -0.64 4.00 13.88
C ASP A 79 0.66 4.81 14.01
N LEU A 80 1.79 4.27 13.55
CA LEU A 80 3.07 4.97 13.51
C LEU A 80 2.99 6.27 12.70
N PHE A 81 2.46 6.23 11.48
CA PHE A 81 2.40 7.42 10.63
C PHE A 81 1.40 8.48 11.12
N GLU A 82 0.30 8.08 11.75
CA GLU A 82 -0.63 8.98 12.42
C GLU A 82 0.01 9.67 13.63
N ASN A 83 0.75 8.93 14.46
CA ASN A 83 1.44 9.48 15.63
C ASN A 83 2.63 10.38 15.27
N LEU A 84 3.29 10.14 14.14
CA LEU A 84 4.40 10.98 13.67
C LEU A 84 3.94 12.24 12.91
N GLU A 85 2.63 12.49 12.80
CA GLU A 85 2.03 13.57 11.98
C GLU A 85 2.46 13.53 10.48
N ILE A 86 2.99 12.40 10.01
CA ILE A 86 3.49 12.23 8.63
C ILE A 86 2.31 12.19 7.64
N LEU A 87 1.14 11.73 8.08
CA LEU A 87 -0.10 11.79 7.31
C LEU A 87 -0.71 13.19 7.44
N GLY A 88 -0.15 14.13 6.70
CA GLY A 88 -0.53 15.54 6.69
C GLY A 88 -1.95 15.85 6.20
N VAL A 89 -2.97 15.48 6.98
CA VAL A 89 -4.24 16.20 6.98
C VAL A 89 -4.12 17.32 8.01
N ARG A 90 -3.76 18.51 7.54
CA ARG A 90 -3.69 19.74 8.33
C ARG A 90 -4.97 19.93 9.15
N ASN A 91 -4.87 19.82 10.47
CA ASN A 91 -5.76 20.52 11.40
C ASN A 91 -5.38 22.01 11.40
N ASN A 92 -5.80 22.74 10.36
CA ASN A 92 -5.86 24.20 10.41
C ASN A 92 -7.08 24.62 11.24
N ALA A 93 -7.00 24.50 12.57
CA ALA A 93 -7.80 25.29 13.51
C ALA A 93 -7.44 24.91 14.95
N LYS A 94 -6.45 25.58 15.55
CA LYS A 94 -6.42 25.97 16.98
C LYS A 94 -5.07 26.57 17.40
N THR A 95 -4.62 27.63 16.75
CA THR A 95 -3.67 28.55 17.41
C THR A 95 -3.79 29.94 16.80
N LYS A 96 -4.72 30.74 17.34
CA LYS A 96 -4.53 32.15 17.74
C LYS A 96 -5.85 32.68 18.30
N LYS A 97 -6.13 32.31 19.55
CA LYS A 97 -6.77 33.21 20.51
C LYS A 97 -5.66 33.70 21.42
N ALA A 98 -5.22 34.93 21.19
CA ALA A 98 -4.69 35.89 22.14
C ALA A 98 -4.43 37.17 21.35
#